data_AF-A0A9X1FW08-F1
#
_entry.id   AF-A0A9X1FW08-F1
#
_cell.length_a   1.000
_cell.length_b   1.000
_cell.length_c   1.000
_cell.angle_alpha   90.00
_cell.angle_beta   90.00
_cell.angle_gamma   90.00
#
_symmetry.space_group_name_H-M   'P 1'
#
loop_
_entity.id
_entity.type
_entity.pdbx_description
1 polymer ?
#
loop_
_entity_poly.entity_id
_entity_poly.type
_entity_poly.pdbx_seq_one_letter_code
_entity_poly.pdbx_strand_id
1 'polypeptide(L)'
;MSDNDELWGDQNPDPNLVQRQLRELRAWLSRPVITIRQAACLLVGYLPPERENDQRPYAGYLPPKKRWEKGEKAARELVADRIDEMQTILKELGETALKTPQGFIKVALELHIVPEWLEYACNDEATSKYLPLEAAAYKIPTSPLSGKEMAKRGGDARRDTDPKRLKFYPIVKERVILGVKPAEIIRQLDDEYGHLPENRRPSEPTIFRWAREIKEDAVRSKKKSIK
;
A
#
# COMPACT_ATOMS: atom_id res chain seq x y z
N MET A 1 5.81 -2.59 33.81
CA MET A 1 5.11 -2.22 32.56
C MET A 1 6.19 -1.73 31.63
N SER A 2 6.50 -2.52 30.61
CA SER A 2 7.74 -2.47 29.85
C SER A 2 7.68 -1.43 28.73
N ASP A 3 8.70 -0.58 28.65
CA ASP A 3 9.01 0.33 27.53
C ASP A 3 9.28 -0.41 26.18
N ASN A 4 8.97 -1.71 26.08
CA ASN A 4 9.24 -2.56 24.92
C ASN A 4 8.22 -2.40 23.78
N ASP A 5 7.04 -1.83 24.05
CA ASP A 5 6.00 -1.65 23.03
C ASP A 5 6.17 -0.35 22.20
N GLU A 6 7.07 0.57 22.59
CA GLU A 6 7.28 1.83 21.85
C GLU A 6 8.15 1.69 20.59
N LEU A 7 8.85 0.56 20.40
CA LEU A 7 9.68 0.33 19.20
C LEU A 7 8.82 0.08 17.94
N TRP A 8 7.57 -0.32 18.12
CA TRP A 8 6.66 -0.79 17.08
C TRP A 8 5.34 -0.03 17.18
N GLY A 9 5.27 1.17 16.59
CA GLY A 9 4.09 2.03 16.75
C GLY A 9 3.36 2.39 15.46
N ASP A 10 2.03 2.35 15.51
CA ASP A 10 1.00 2.74 14.52
C ASP A 10 1.00 4.24 14.10
N GLN A 11 2.16 4.87 13.92
CA GLN A 11 2.24 6.22 13.36
C GLN A 11 3.24 6.29 12.22
N ASN A 12 2.88 7.01 11.16
CA ASN A 12 3.69 7.23 9.97
C ASN A 12 5.15 7.60 10.36
N PRO A 13 6.16 6.91 9.81
CA PRO A 13 7.56 7.14 10.17
C PRO A 13 8.05 8.51 9.69
N ASP A 14 9.02 9.11 10.41
CA ASP A 14 9.64 10.38 10.03
C ASP A 14 10.25 10.28 8.61
N PRO A 15 9.81 11.10 7.63
CA PRO A 15 10.30 11.04 6.26
C PRO A 15 11.82 11.21 6.13
N ASN A 16 12.44 12.07 6.95
CA ASN A 16 13.88 12.29 6.90
C ASN A 16 14.66 11.08 7.41
N LEU A 17 14.11 10.42 8.43
CA LEU A 17 14.67 9.19 8.92
C LEU A 17 14.59 8.11 7.84
N VAL A 18 13.39 7.85 7.30
CA VAL A 18 13.16 6.84 6.24
C VAL A 18 14.13 7.02 5.07
N GLN A 19 14.35 8.25 4.60
CA GLN A 19 15.32 8.53 3.54
C GLN A 19 16.75 8.12 3.92
N ARG A 20 17.18 8.36 5.16
CA ARG A 20 18.49 7.89 5.65
C ARG A 20 18.55 6.37 5.67
N GLN A 21 17.50 5.70 6.17
CA GLN A 21 17.45 4.24 6.24
C GLN A 21 17.53 3.61 4.83
N LEU A 22 16.78 4.16 3.88
CA LEU A 22 16.77 3.71 2.49
C LEU A 22 18.12 3.92 1.79
N ARG A 23 18.82 5.02 2.09
CA ARG A 23 20.16 5.26 1.55
C ARG A 23 21.16 4.19 1.99
N GLU A 24 21.14 3.81 3.27
CA GLU A 24 22.04 2.76 3.78
C GLU A 24 21.62 1.37 3.28
N LEU A 25 20.33 1.09 3.19
CA LEU A 25 19.81 -0.13 2.54
C LEU A 25 20.34 -0.24 1.11
N ARG A 26 20.28 0.85 0.33
CA ARG A 26 20.77 0.89 -1.04
C ARG A 26 22.26 0.54 -1.13
N ALA A 27 23.08 1.03 -0.20
CA ALA A 27 24.49 0.67 -0.15
C ALA A 27 24.69 -0.84 0.01
N TRP A 28 23.86 -1.51 0.82
CA TRP A 28 23.89 -2.97 0.97
C TRP A 28 23.34 -3.73 -0.23
N LEU A 29 22.21 -3.29 -0.81
CA LEU A 29 21.62 -3.91 -1.98
C LEU A 29 22.50 -3.79 -3.23
N SER A 30 23.36 -2.75 -3.29
CA SER A 30 24.31 -2.56 -4.38
C SER A 30 25.53 -3.49 -4.32
N ARG A 31 25.72 -4.25 -3.24
CA ARG A 31 26.88 -5.14 -3.10
C ARG A 31 26.76 -6.33 -4.05
N PRO A 32 27.87 -6.73 -4.71
CA PRO A 32 27.86 -7.87 -5.61
C PRO A 32 27.70 -9.21 -4.86
N VAL A 33 28.17 -9.27 -3.61
CA VAL A 33 28.12 -10.46 -2.77
C VAL A 33 27.83 -10.06 -1.32
N ILE A 34 26.96 -10.83 -0.66
CA ILE A 34 26.72 -10.78 0.79
C ILE A 34 26.74 -12.20 1.37
N THR A 35 27.03 -12.32 2.67
CA THR A 35 26.96 -13.60 3.38
C THR A 35 25.52 -13.94 3.78
N ILE A 36 25.25 -15.20 4.11
CA ILE A 36 23.92 -15.62 4.60
C ILE A 36 23.50 -14.81 5.83
N ARG A 37 24.42 -14.59 6.78
CA ARG A 37 24.13 -13.79 7.98
C ARG A 37 23.75 -12.35 7.62
N GLN A 38 24.44 -11.75 6.63
CA GLN A 38 24.10 -10.42 6.15
C GLN A 38 22.74 -10.39 5.45
N ALA A 39 22.43 -11.40 4.64
CA ALA A 39 21.11 -11.55 4.04
C ALA A 39 20.01 -11.68 5.10
N ALA A 40 20.23 -12.53 6.12
CA ALA A 40 19.31 -12.71 7.24
C ALA A 40 19.04 -11.39 7.99
N CYS A 41 20.09 -10.60 8.28
CA CYS A 41 19.92 -9.27 8.87
C CYS A 41 18.99 -8.40 8.02
N LEU A 42 19.25 -8.32 6.71
CA LEU A 42 18.44 -7.50 5.80
C LEU A 42 16.98 -7.98 5.81
N LEU A 43 16.72 -9.28 5.66
CA LEU A 43 15.36 -9.83 5.62
C LEU A 43 14.56 -9.56 6.92
N VAL A 44 15.22 -9.59 8.08
CA VAL A 44 14.60 -9.29 9.38
C VAL A 44 14.45 -7.77 9.63
N GLY A 45 14.93 -6.94 8.70
CA GLY A 45 14.79 -5.49 8.73
C GLY A 45 15.88 -4.79 9.53
N TYR A 46 17.12 -5.26 9.39
CA TYR A 46 18.31 -4.74 10.06
C TYR A 46 19.45 -4.57 9.07
N LEU A 47 20.22 -3.51 9.24
CA LEU A 47 21.49 -3.39 8.54
C LEU A 47 22.50 -4.40 9.10
N PRO A 48 23.19 -5.15 8.22
CA PRO A 48 24.23 -6.05 8.67
C PRO A 48 25.45 -5.31 9.23
N PRO A 49 26.22 -5.93 10.13
CA PRO A 49 27.54 -5.44 10.53
C PRO A 49 28.55 -5.62 9.39
N GLU A 50 29.45 -4.65 9.17
CA GLU A 50 30.44 -4.76 8.08
C GLU A 50 31.70 -5.54 8.47
N ARG A 51 31.96 -5.77 9.78
CA ARG A 51 33.11 -6.51 10.32
C ARG A 51 32.74 -7.30 11.57
N GLU A 52 33.48 -8.36 11.88
CA GLU A 52 33.32 -9.20 13.09
C GLU A 52 33.46 -8.41 14.41
N ASN A 53 34.08 -7.22 14.34
CA ASN A 53 34.25 -6.26 15.44
C ASN A 53 33.90 -4.81 15.01
N ASP A 54 32.87 -4.62 14.17
CA ASP A 54 32.43 -3.28 13.75
C ASP A 54 31.90 -2.48 14.96
N GLN A 55 32.64 -1.45 15.38
CA GLN A 55 32.31 -0.59 16.52
C GLN A 55 31.38 0.58 16.15
N ARG A 56 30.79 0.58 14.94
CA ARG A 56 29.76 1.56 14.60
C ARG A 56 28.57 1.44 15.56
N PRO A 57 27.96 2.56 15.97
CA PRO A 57 27.06 2.62 17.11
C PRO A 57 25.70 1.87 16.99
N TYR A 58 25.39 1.13 15.92
CA TYR A 58 24.06 0.52 15.74
C TYR A 58 24.04 -0.81 14.96
N ALA A 59 23.05 -1.65 15.27
CA ALA A 59 22.27 -2.36 14.26
C ALA A 59 21.19 -1.37 13.77
N GLY A 60 21.45 -0.68 12.65
CA GLY A 60 20.51 0.31 12.10
C GLY A 60 19.25 -0.41 11.61
N TYR A 61 18.10 -0.09 12.20
CA TYR A 61 16.82 -0.65 11.83
C TYR A 61 16.37 -0.16 10.46
N LEU A 62 15.84 -1.03 9.59
CA LEU A 62 15.24 -0.61 8.33
C LEU A 62 13.80 -0.08 8.55
N PRO A 63 13.22 0.71 7.62
CA PRO A 63 11.84 1.20 7.73
C PRO A 63 10.84 0.05 7.94
N PRO A 64 9.71 0.27 8.64
CA PRO A 64 9.18 1.53 9.18
C PRO A 64 9.69 1.88 10.59
N LYS A 65 10.68 1.17 11.11
CA LYS A 65 11.08 1.25 12.52
C LYS A 65 11.55 2.68 12.87
N LYS A 66 10.98 3.23 13.95
CA LYS A 66 10.99 4.67 14.26
C LYS A 66 12.28 5.22 14.86
N ARG A 67 13.12 4.38 15.47
CA ARG A 67 14.36 4.82 16.13
C ARG A 67 15.55 4.26 15.38
N TRP A 68 16.42 5.12 14.85
CA TRP A 68 17.74 4.78 14.32
C TRP A 68 18.81 5.05 15.38
N GLU A 69 18.50 4.75 16.64
CA GLU A 69 19.35 5.05 17.79
C GLU A 69 19.45 3.87 18.77
N LYS A 70 20.40 3.95 19.70
CA LYS A 70 21.05 2.84 20.41
C LYS A 70 20.06 2.10 21.31
N GLY A 71 20.08 0.77 21.21
CA GLY A 71 19.41 -0.14 22.13
C GLY A 71 20.12 -1.49 22.14
N GLU A 72 21.45 -1.47 22.28
CA GLU A 72 22.32 -2.62 22.03
C GLU A 72 21.98 -3.90 22.80
N LYS A 73 21.31 -3.86 23.94
CA LYS A 73 21.17 -5.06 24.78
C LYS A 73 19.87 -5.82 24.56
N ALA A 74 18.73 -5.19 24.81
CA ALA A 74 17.41 -5.83 24.64
C ALA A 74 17.08 -6.11 23.17
N ALA A 75 17.47 -5.22 22.25
CA ALA A 75 17.25 -5.44 20.82
C ALA A 75 18.23 -6.46 20.22
N ARG A 76 19.46 -6.59 20.73
CA ARG A 76 20.36 -7.65 20.25
C ARG A 76 19.83 -9.03 20.59
N GLU A 77 19.32 -9.25 21.79
CA GLU A 77 18.80 -10.56 22.19
C GLU A 77 17.51 -10.91 21.40
N LEU A 78 16.54 -10.00 21.33
CA LEU A 78 15.28 -10.23 20.60
C LEU A 78 15.45 -10.40 19.08
N VAL A 79 16.50 -9.82 18.51
CA VAL A 79 16.74 -9.82 17.06
C VAL A 79 17.74 -10.89 16.66
N ALA A 80 18.69 -11.24 17.52
CA ALA A 80 19.64 -12.32 17.27
C ALA A 80 18.90 -13.62 16.97
N ASP A 81 17.90 -13.98 17.77
CA ASP A 81 17.09 -15.19 17.56
C ASP A 81 16.41 -15.19 16.19
N ARG A 82 15.82 -14.06 15.78
CA ARG A 82 15.18 -13.91 14.45
C ARG A 82 16.20 -13.98 13.31
N ILE A 83 17.39 -13.42 13.51
CA ILE A 83 18.48 -13.49 12.52
C ILE A 83 18.99 -14.93 12.40
N ASP A 84 19.15 -15.63 13.52
CA ASP A 84 19.66 -17.00 13.57
C ASP A 84 18.66 -18.00 12.96
N GLU A 85 17.36 -17.80 13.23
CA GLU A 85 16.26 -18.55 12.58
C GLU A 85 16.29 -18.33 11.07
N MET A 86 16.34 -17.07 10.62
CA MET A 86 16.41 -16.75 9.19
C MET A 86 17.68 -17.30 8.54
N GLN A 87 18.82 -17.23 9.24
CA GLN A 87 20.07 -17.81 8.77
C GLN A 87 19.97 -19.33 8.62
N THR A 88 19.26 -20.00 9.52
CA THR A 88 19.01 -21.46 9.45
C THR A 88 18.17 -21.79 8.22
N ILE A 89 17.04 -21.08 8.02
CA ILE A 89 16.19 -21.22 6.84
C ILE A 89 17.01 -21.05 5.55
N LEU A 90 17.82 -19.98 5.47
CA LEU A 90 18.63 -19.71 4.28
C LEU A 90 19.72 -20.77 4.03
N LYS A 91 20.28 -21.39 5.07
CA LYS A 91 21.26 -22.49 4.93
C LYS A 91 20.61 -23.77 4.42
N GLU A 92 19.42 -24.10 4.92
CA GLU A 92 18.68 -25.31 4.55
C GLU A 92 18.27 -25.31 3.07
N LEU A 93 18.07 -24.13 2.48
CA LEU A 93 17.72 -23.96 1.07
C LEU A 93 18.90 -24.17 0.10
N GLY A 94 20.12 -24.32 0.62
CA GLY A 94 21.33 -24.61 -0.15
C GLY A 94 22.10 -23.36 -0.61
N GLU A 95 23.41 -23.35 -0.34
CA GLU A 95 24.35 -22.24 -0.62
C GLU A 95 24.59 -21.94 -2.11
N THR A 96 24.14 -22.80 -3.03
CA THR A 96 24.88 -23.03 -4.28
C THR A 96 24.69 -22.02 -5.40
N ALA A 97 23.76 -21.05 -5.30
CA ALA A 97 23.55 -20.10 -6.41
C ALA A 97 23.34 -18.63 -6.03
N LEU A 98 23.06 -18.30 -4.77
CA LEU A 98 22.60 -16.95 -4.42
C LEU A 98 23.57 -16.30 -3.44
N LYS A 99 24.53 -15.56 -3.99
CA LYS A 99 25.43 -14.69 -3.22
C LYS A 99 25.02 -13.23 -3.27
N THR A 100 24.06 -12.87 -4.13
CA THR A 100 23.64 -11.48 -4.33
C THR A 100 22.48 -11.13 -3.40
N PRO A 101 22.36 -9.86 -2.96
CA PRO A 101 21.19 -9.40 -2.19
C PRO A 101 19.86 -9.70 -2.88
N GLN A 102 19.79 -9.51 -4.20
CA GLN A 102 18.61 -9.79 -5.02
C GLN A 102 18.19 -11.26 -4.98
N GLY A 103 19.17 -12.17 -5.05
CA GLY A 103 18.91 -13.59 -4.97
C GLY A 103 18.26 -13.99 -3.65
N PHE A 104 18.80 -13.50 -2.54
CA PHE A 104 18.24 -13.76 -1.21
C PHE A 104 16.83 -13.18 -1.04
N ILE A 105 16.58 -11.95 -1.53
CA ILE A 105 15.24 -11.35 -1.48
C ILE A 105 14.25 -12.17 -2.31
N LYS A 106 14.65 -12.60 -3.51
CA LYS A 106 13.78 -13.41 -4.38
C LYS A 106 13.34 -14.70 -3.67
N VAL A 107 14.27 -15.44 -3.07
CA VAL A 107 13.95 -16.68 -2.35
C VAL A 107 13.07 -16.41 -1.14
N ALA A 108 13.35 -15.35 -0.38
CA ALA A 108 12.49 -14.98 0.74
C ALA A 108 11.04 -14.72 0.28
N LEU A 109 10.86 -14.02 -0.85
CA LEU A 109 9.55 -13.78 -1.43
C LEU A 109 8.84 -15.06 -1.90
N GLU A 110 9.58 -16.00 -2.51
CA GLU A 110 9.05 -17.32 -2.90
C GLU A 110 8.57 -18.13 -1.68
N LEU A 111 9.19 -17.92 -0.51
CA LEU A 111 8.78 -18.50 0.77
C LEU A 111 7.71 -17.69 1.51
N HIS A 112 7.13 -16.68 0.86
CA HIS A 112 6.17 -15.74 1.47
C HIS A 112 6.72 -14.97 2.69
N ILE A 113 8.04 -14.84 2.80
CA ILE A 113 8.72 -14.02 3.79
C ILE A 113 8.90 -12.62 3.18
N VAL A 114 8.09 -11.67 3.63
CA VAL A 114 8.09 -10.30 3.11
C VAL A 114 8.78 -9.37 4.13
N PRO A 115 9.96 -8.81 3.81
CA PRO A 115 10.61 -7.87 4.69
C PRO A 115 9.78 -6.58 4.84
N GLU A 116 9.64 -6.08 6.06
CA GLU A 116 8.82 -4.89 6.38
C GLU A 116 9.25 -3.63 5.60
N TRP A 117 10.54 -3.51 5.28
CA TRP A 117 11.10 -2.38 4.53
C TRP A 117 10.87 -2.48 3.03
N LEU A 118 10.43 -3.64 2.50
CA LEU A 118 10.38 -3.89 1.06
C LEU A 118 9.44 -2.90 0.36
N GLU A 119 8.31 -2.60 0.98
CA GLU A 119 7.35 -1.60 0.52
C GLU A 119 8.00 -0.21 0.37
N TYR A 120 8.75 0.23 1.38
CA TYR A 120 9.44 1.52 1.36
C TYR A 120 10.50 1.55 0.26
N ALA A 121 11.23 0.44 0.06
CA ALA A 121 12.24 0.31 -0.98
C ALA A 121 11.65 0.29 -2.40
N CYS A 122 10.48 -0.34 -2.59
CA CYS A 122 9.76 -0.36 -3.87
C CYS A 122 9.21 1.03 -4.26
N ASN A 123 8.96 1.89 -3.26
CA ASN A 123 8.44 3.24 -3.46
C ASN A 123 9.52 4.31 -3.67
N ASP A 124 10.78 4.01 -3.36
CA ASP A 124 11.92 4.88 -3.65
C ASP A 124 12.54 4.54 -5.01
N GLU A 125 12.46 5.47 -5.97
CA GLU A 125 12.96 5.26 -7.34
C GLU A 125 14.44 4.87 -7.40
N ALA A 126 15.25 5.38 -6.47
CA ALA A 126 16.67 5.10 -6.44
C ALA A 126 17.00 3.74 -5.81
N THR A 127 16.18 3.23 -4.88
CA THR A 127 16.39 1.93 -4.23
C THR A 127 15.72 0.78 -4.99
N SER A 128 14.55 1.01 -5.58
CA SER A 128 13.80 0.02 -6.37
C SER A 128 14.61 -0.64 -7.50
N LYS A 129 15.57 0.07 -8.09
CA LYS A 129 16.49 -0.45 -9.12
C LYS A 129 17.35 -1.64 -8.66
N TYR A 130 17.53 -1.79 -7.36
CA TYR A 130 18.33 -2.86 -6.77
C TYR A 130 17.50 -4.05 -6.31
N LEU A 131 16.18 -4.01 -6.45
CA LEU A 131 15.28 -5.09 -6.03
C LEU A 131 15.05 -6.10 -7.17
N PRO A 132 14.73 -7.37 -6.84
CA PRO A 132 14.29 -8.34 -7.85
C PRO A 132 12.94 -7.93 -8.45
N LEU A 133 12.64 -8.39 -9.68
CA LEU A 133 11.41 -8.03 -10.40
C LEU A 133 10.14 -8.41 -9.63
N GLU A 134 10.22 -9.52 -8.90
CA GLU A 134 9.16 -10.06 -8.04
C GLU A 134 8.75 -9.08 -6.93
N ALA A 135 9.66 -8.21 -6.49
CA ALA A 135 9.37 -7.19 -5.48
C ALA A 135 8.38 -6.12 -5.97
N ALA A 136 8.20 -5.97 -7.29
CA ALA A 136 7.29 -4.97 -7.86
C ALA A 136 5.83 -5.14 -7.41
N ALA A 137 5.41 -6.36 -7.05
CA ALA A 137 4.08 -6.65 -6.52
C ALA A 137 3.80 -5.97 -5.17
N TYR A 138 4.85 -5.59 -4.42
CA TYR A 138 4.79 -4.97 -3.10
C TYR A 138 4.91 -3.45 -3.15
N LYS A 139 4.96 -2.87 -4.35
CA LYS A 139 4.89 -1.42 -4.52
C LYS A 139 3.47 -0.96 -4.15
N ILE A 140 3.33 -0.27 -3.02
CA ILE A 140 2.12 0.55 -2.82
C ILE A 140 2.08 1.59 -3.94
N PRO A 141 0.93 1.84 -4.59
CA PRO A 141 0.77 3.01 -5.43
C PRO A 141 0.93 4.29 -4.59
N THR A 142 2.16 4.79 -4.48
CA THR A 142 2.56 6.03 -3.78
C THR A 142 2.49 7.27 -4.67
N SER A 143 1.96 7.16 -5.89
CA SER A 143 1.62 8.39 -6.61
C SER A 143 0.52 9.10 -5.84
N PRO A 144 0.67 10.39 -5.46
CA PRO A 144 -0.50 11.21 -5.34
C PRO A 144 -1.25 11.01 -6.65
N LEU A 145 -2.51 10.59 -6.56
CA LEU A 145 -3.42 10.54 -7.70
C LEU A 145 -3.10 11.74 -8.60
N SER A 146 -2.82 11.53 -9.88
CA SER A 146 -2.54 12.65 -10.78
C SER A 146 -3.65 13.69 -10.64
N GLY A 147 -3.42 14.97 -10.94
CA GLY A 147 -4.48 16.00 -10.82
C GLY A 147 -5.81 15.59 -11.50
N LYS A 148 -5.75 14.76 -12.55
CA LYS A 148 -6.92 14.12 -13.17
C LYS A 148 -7.58 13.05 -12.29
N GLU A 149 -6.81 12.21 -11.62
CA GLU A 149 -7.31 11.18 -10.70
C GLU A 149 -7.75 11.75 -9.36
N MET A 150 -7.13 12.81 -8.85
CA MET A 150 -7.65 13.57 -7.70
C MET A 150 -8.94 14.30 -8.06
N ALA A 151 -9.02 14.91 -9.24
CA ALA A 151 -10.28 15.50 -9.71
C ALA A 151 -11.37 14.44 -9.89
N LYS A 152 -10.99 13.24 -10.37
CA LYS A 152 -11.92 12.11 -10.53
C LYS A 152 -12.35 11.54 -9.18
N ARG A 153 -11.43 11.25 -8.24
CA ARG A 153 -11.76 10.75 -6.89
C ARG A 153 -12.40 11.82 -6.00
N GLY A 154 -12.04 13.09 -6.11
CA GLY A 154 -12.68 14.19 -5.41
C GLY A 154 -14.08 14.47 -5.94
N GLY A 155 -14.26 14.35 -7.25
CA GLY A 155 -15.58 14.37 -7.90
C GLY A 155 -16.43 13.17 -7.48
N ASP A 156 -15.88 11.96 -7.49
CA ASP A 156 -16.57 10.72 -7.11
C ASP A 156 -16.85 10.65 -5.60
N ALA A 157 -15.94 11.09 -4.74
CA ALA A 157 -16.13 11.12 -3.28
C ALA A 157 -17.14 12.20 -2.86
N ARG A 158 -17.14 13.39 -3.48
CA ARG A 158 -18.21 14.39 -3.28
C ARG A 158 -19.54 13.91 -3.85
N ARG A 159 -19.50 13.16 -4.96
CA ARG A 159 -20.68 12.55 -5.58
C ARG A 159 -21.29 11.50 -4.66
N ASP A 160 -20.48 10.63 -4.06
CA ASP A 160 -20.94 9.52 -3.23
C ASP A 160 -21.27 9.94 -1.79
N THR A 161 -20.87 11.15 -1.37
CA THR A 161 -21.28 11.80 -0.10
C THR A 161 -22.36 12.88 -0.28
N ASP A 162 -22.81 13.15 -1.51
CA ASP A 162 -23.88 14.13 -1.80
C ASP A 162 -25.20 13.66 -1.14
N PRO A 163 -25.76 14.41 -0.17
CA PRO A 163 -27.00 14.04 0.49
C PRO A 163 -28.18 13.82 -0.47
N LYS A 164 -28.23 14.54 -1.60
CA LYS A 164 -29.24 14.34 -2.65
C LYS A 164 -29.00 13.02 -3.37
N ARG A 165 -27.75 12.69 -3.70
CA ARG A 165 -27.44 11.44 -4.39
C ARG A 165 -27.73 10.24 -3.48
N LEU A 166 -27.31 10.28 -2.22
CA LEU A 166 -27.59 9.20 -1.27
C LEU A 166 -29.08 8.90 -1.12
N LYS A 167 -29.91 9.95 -1.09
CA LYS A 167 -31.37 9.80 -0.93
C LYS A 167 -32.08 9.40 -2.22
N PHE A 168 -31.77 10.05 -3.35
CA PHE A 168 -32.58 9.95 -4.56
C PHE A 168 -31.99 9.04 -5.64
N TYR A 169 -30.68 8.83 -5.68
CA TYR A 169 -30.04 7.96 -6.68
C TYR A 169 -30.52 6.51 -6.64
N PRO A 170 -30.72 5.86 -5.46
CA PRO A 170 -31.28 4.51 -5.39
C PRO A 170 -32.68 4.42 -6.02
N ILE A 171 -33.54 5.41 -5.75
CA ILE A 171 -34.91 5.49 -6.27
C ILE A 171 -34.89 5.64 -7.80
N VAL A 172 -34.06 6.54 -8.32
CA VAL A 172 -33.89 6.74 -9.77
C VAL A 172 -33.32 5.47 -10.43
N LYS A 173 -32.36 4.80 -9.78
CA LYS A 173 -31.75 3.56 -10.28
C LYS A 173 -32.78 2.44 -10.44
N GLU A 174 -33.60 2.21 -9.43
CA GLU A 174 -34.66 1.20 -9.46
C GLU A 174 -35.64 1.48 -10.61
N ARG A 175 -36.14 2.72 -10.72
CA ARG A 175 -37.11 3.11 -11.76
C ARG A 175 -36.54 2.99 -13.17
N VAL A 176 -35.26 3.35 -13.37
CA VAL A 176 -34.58 3.18 -14.66
C VAL A 176 -34.41 1.70 -15.02
N ILE A 177 -34.09 0.84 -14.05
CA ILE A 177 -34.00 -0.62 -14.25
C ILE A 177 -35.36 -1.19 -14.65
N LEU A 178 -36.46 -0.68 -14.08
CA LEU A 178 -37.83 -1.03 -14.45
C LEU A 178 -38.28 -0.44 -15.80
N GLY A 179 -37.41 0.30 -16.50
CA GLY A 179 -37.69 0.86 -17.83
C GLY A 179 -38.45 2.19 -17.83
N VAL A 180 -38.64 2.82 -16.67
CA VAL A 180 -39.33 4.11 -16.57
C VAL A 180 -38.51 5.22 -17.25
N LYS A 181 -39.17 6.09 -18.01
CA LYS A 181 -38.52 7.20 -18.72
C LYS A 181 -38.10 8.31 -17.74
N PRO A 182 -36.97 9.00 -17.95
CA PRO A 182 -36.50 10.06 -17.05
C PRO A 182 -37.51 11.17 -16.76
N ALA A 183 -38.30 11.59 -17.76
CA ALA A 183 -39.36 12.60 -17.60
C ALA A 183 -40.48 12.15 -16.64
N GLU A 184 -40.80 10.86 -16.63
CA GLU A 184 -41.80 10.28 -15.73
C GLU A 184 -41.24 10.15 -14.31
N ILE A 185 -39.95 9.82 -14.18
CA ILE A 185 -39.25 9.79 -12.88
C ILE A 185 -39.24 11.20 -12.25
N ILE A 186 -38.99 12.25 -13.04
CA ILE A 186 -39.05 13.65 -12.57
C ILE A 186 -40.43 13.95 -12.01
N ARG A 187 -41.49 13.71 -12.78
CA ARG A 187 -42.88 13.94 -12.35
C ARG A 187 -43.20 13.26 -11.04
N GLN A 188 -42.88 11.97 -10.93
CA GLN A 188 -43.18 11.20 -9.73
C GLN A 188 -42.36 11.67 -8.52
N LEU A 189 -41.11 12.11 -8.72
CA LEU A 189 -40.30 12.69 -7.65
C LEU A 189 -40.82 14.07 -7.23
N ASP A 190 -41.37 14.86 -8.13
CA ASP A 190 -42.03 16.13 -7.79
C ASP A 190 -43.38 15.89 -7.09
N ASP A 191 -44.15 14.87 -7.48
CA ASP A 191 -45.39 14.50 -6.80
C ASP A 191 -45.12 14.02 -5.35
N GLU A 192 -44.09 13.18 -5.16
CA GLU A 192 -43.75 12.60 -3.84
C GLU A 192 -42.92 13.56 -2.95
N TYR A 193 -42.03 14.35 -3.54
CA TYR A 193 -41.02 15.14 -2.81
C TYR A 193 -41.04 16.63 -3.17
N GLY A 194 -41.96 17.10 -4.01
CA GLY A 194 -42.04 18.49 -4.47
C GLY A 194 -42.30 19.53 -3.37
N HIS A 195 -42.76 19.08 -2.20
CA HIS A 195 -42.90 19.89 -0.99
C HIS A 195 -41.56 20.25 -0.33
N LEU A 196 -40.46 19.57 -0.68
CA LEU A 196 -39.13 19.86 -0.13
C LEU A 196 -38.52 21.11 -0.77
N PRO A 197 -37.66 21.87 -0.06
CA PRO A 197 -36.97 23.02 -0.64
C PRO A 197 -36.06 22.59 -1.81
N GLU A 198 -35.91 23.45 -2.83
CA GLU A 198 -35.18 23.17 -4.08
C GLU A 198 -33.73 22.72 -3.84
N ASN A 199 -33.10 23.26 -2.79
CA ASN A 199 -31.74 22.89 -2.38
C ASN A 199 -31.64 21.46 -1.80
N ARG A 200 -32.76 20.74 -1.61
CA ARG A 200 -32.80 19.34 -1.15
C ARG A 200 -33.31 18.36 -2.21
N ARG A 201 -33.81 18.83 -3.36
CA ARG A 201 -34.25 17.99 -4.48
C ARG A 201 -33.18 17.89 -5.58
N PRO A 202 -33.06 16.75 -6.28
CA PRO A 202 -32.23 16.67 -7.47
C PRO A 202 -32.87 17.51 -8.59
N SER A 203 -32.07 18.26 -9.35
CA SER A 203 -32.58 19.02 -10.50
C SER A 203 -32.90 18.09 -11.67
N GLU A 204 -33.78 18.50 -12.58
CA GLU A 204 -34.09 17.69 -13.78
C GLU A 204 -32.84 17.27 -14.57
N PRO A 205 -31.84 18.16 -14.83
CA PRO A 205 -30.60 17.77 -15.51
C PRO A 205 -29.81 16.70 -14.74
N THR A 206 -29.91 16.71 -13.41
CA THR A 206 -29.26 15.71 -12.54
C THR A 206 -29.92 14.34 -12.72
N ILE A 207 -31.25 14.29 -12.78
CA ILE A 207 -32.01 13.03 -12.98
C ILE A 207 -31.72 12.45 -14.38
N PHE A 208 -31.71 13.28 -15.43
CA PHE A 208 -31.33 12.85 -16.78
C PHE A 208 -29.91 12.29 -16.83
N ARG A 209 -28.96 12.96 -16.16
CA ARG A 209 -27.57 12.49 -16.07
C ARG A 209 -27.48 11.14 -15.37
N TRP A 210 -28.13 10.97 -14.22
CA TRP A 210 -28.14 9.70 -13.48
C TRP A 210 -28.76 8.57 -14.29
N ALA A 211 -29.90 8.82 -14.95
CA ALA A 211 -30.55 7.80 -15.78
C ALA A 211 -29.66 7.32 -16.93
N ARG A 212 -28.84 8.23 -17.51
CA ARG A 212 -27.83 7.86 -18.52
C ARG A 212 -26.71 7.01 -17.91
N GLU A 213 -26.13 7.44 -16.78
CA GLU A 213 -25.08 6.70 -16.05
C GLU A 213 -25.53 5.26 -15.77
N ILE A 214 -26.74 5.08 -15.24
CA ILE A 214 -27.30 3.76 -14.89
C ILE A 214 -27.46 2.86 -16.12
N LYS A 215 -27.93 3.40 -17.25
CA LYS A 215 -28.07 2.63 -18.50
C LYS A 215 -26.73 2.21 -19.07
N GLU A 216 -25.73 3.10 -19.05
CA GLU A 216 -24.37 2.80 -19.52
C GLU A 216 -23.70 1.71 -18.66
N ASP A 217 -23.87 1.77 -17.34
CA ASP A 217 -23.36 0.74 -16.43
C ASP A 217 -24.04 -0.62 -16.64
N ALA A 218 -25.36 -0.64 -16.88
CA ALA A 218 -26.09 -1.87 -17.20
C ALA A 218 -25.59 -2.53 -18.50
N VAL A 219 -25.23 -1.74 -19.51
CA VAL A 219 -24.64 -2.24 -20.77
C VAL A 219 -23.21 -2.76 -20.55
N ARG A 220 -22.40 -2.08 -19.73
CA ARG A 220 -21.03 -2.51 -19.41
C ARG A 220 -20.99 -3.82 -18.61
N SER A 221 -21.90 -3.99 -17.66
CA SER A 221 -22.01 -5.22 -16.87
C SER A 221 -22.43 -6.43 -17.71
N LYS A 222 -23.36 -6.25 -18.66
CA LYS A 222 -23.74 -7.31 -19.62
C LYS A 222 -22.58 -7.75 -20.52
N LYS A 223 -21.68 -6.85 -20.92
CA LYS A 223 -20.49 -7.20 -21.74
C LYS A 223 -19.43 -7.99 -20.98
N LYS A 224 -19.35 -7.87 -19.65
CA LYS A 224 -18.37 -8.61 -18.82
C LYS A 224 -18.81 -10.05 -18.54
N SER A 225 -20.10 -10.35 -18.53
CA SER A 225 -20.63 -11.71 -18.32
C SER A 225 -20.64 -12.61 -19.57
N ILE A 226 -20.15 -12.12 -20.72
CA ILE A 226 -20.11 -12.87 -21.99
C ILE A 226 -18.65 -13.25 -22.36
N LYS A 227 -17.72 -13.20 -21.42
CA LYS A 227 -16.34 -13.67 -21.59
C LYS A 227 -16.05 -14.84 -20.67
#